data_AF-A0A5N8HJB0-F1
#
_entry.id   AF-A0A5N8HJB0-F1
#
_cell.length_a   1.000
_cell.length_b   1.000
_cell.length_c   1.000
_cell.angle_alpha   90.00
_cell.angle_beta   90.00
_cell.angle_gamma   90.00
#
_symmetry.space_group_name_H-M   'P 1'
#
loop_
_entity.id
_entity.type
_entity.pdbx_description
1 polymer ?
#
loop_
_entity_poly.entity_id
_entity_poly.type
_entity_poly.pdbx_seq_one_letter_code
_entity_poly.pdbx_strand_id
1 'polypeptide(L)'
;SQGWELLGTIGFVAFCSFYAAGGGKTGFIRSLAVNYSGMVWAFLAALAAGWLASVSGLSTFWASVIMTVPFSAVVVWQGRFGLLSFIPGGFLGMTLFFASGMNWTVTLLGFLAGNCVGIISEYGGQKLSEATTKRDGY
;
A
#
# COMPACT_ATOMS: atom_id res chain seq x y z
N SER A 1 11.83 -6.50 17.84
CA SER A 1 10.83 -7.23 17.03
C SER A 1 9.75 -6.32 16.44
N GLN A 2 9.69 -5.04 16.80
CA GLN A 2 8.65 -4.09 16.39
C GLN A 2 8.45 -4.04 14.86
N GLY A 3 7.19 -4.14 14.43
CA GLY A 3 6.73 -4.10 13.05
C GLY A 3 6.41 -5.48 12.46
N TRP A 4 7.10 -6.56 12.85
CA TRP A 4 6.91 -7.90 12.26
C TRP A 4 5.53 -8.49 12.54
N GLU A 5 4.92 -8.12 13.67
CA GLU A 5 3.54 -8.44 14.02
C GLU A 5 2.52 -7.90 13.01
N LEU A 6 2.88 -6.86 12.25
CA LEU A 6 2.03 -6.26 11.22
C LEU A 6 2.21 -6.87 9.83
N LEU A 7 3.17 -7.78 9.64
CA LEU A 7 3.42 -8.39 8.32
C LEU A 7 2.14 -8.97 7.70
N GLY A 8 1.34 -9.68 8.51
CA GLY A 8 0.06 -10.26 8.09
C GLY A 8 -0.98 -9.19 7.73
N THR A 9 -1.11 -8.13 8.53
CA THR A 9 -2.03 -7.01 8.26
C THR A 9 -1.64 -6.25 6.99
N ILE A 10 -0.35 -5.96 6.83
CA ILE A 10 0.18 -5.31 5.62
C ILE A 10 -0.08 -6.18 4.40
N GLY A 11 0.17 -7.49 4.50
CA GLY A 11 -0.12 -8.45 3.44
C GLY A 11 -1.60 -8.51 3.08
N PHE A 12 -2.50 -8.58 4.07
CA PHE A 12 -3.94 -8.62 3.80
C PHE A 12 -4.45 -7.33 3.14
N VAL A 13 -3.99 -6.16 3.59
CA VAL A 13 -4.39 -4.89 2.97
C VAL A 13 -3.82 -4.73 1.56
N ALA A 14 -2.60 -5.20 1.30
CA ALA A 14 -2.03 -5.27 -0.06
C ALA A 14 -2.79 -6.25 -0.97
N PHE A 15 -3.24 -7.37 -0.43
CA PHE A 15 -4.14 -8.30 -1.11
C PHE A 15 -5.47 -7.61 -1.49
N CYS A 16 -6.06 -6.82 -0.59
CA CYS A 16 -7.25 -6.04 -0.91
C CYS A 16 -6.95 -4.97 -1.98
N SER A 17 -5.80 -4.29 -1.90
CA SER A 17 -5.44 -3.28 -2.90
C SER A 17 -5.16 -3.88 -4.28
N PHE A 18 -4.68 -5.13 -4.36
CA PHE A 18 -4.54 -5.87 -5.61
C PHE A 18 -5.87 -6.00 -6.36
N TYR A 19 -6.92 -6.47 -5.68
CA TYR A 19 -8.24 -6.62 -6.30
C TYR A 19 -8.87 -5.26 -6.62
N ALA A 20 -8.74 -4.28 -5.71
CA ALA A 20 -9.24 -2.93 -5.94
C ALA A 20 -8.53 -2.21 -7.11
N ALA A 21 -7.28 -2.57 -7.40
CA ALA A 21 -6.52 -2.06 -8.55
C ALA A 21 -6.88 -2.75 -9.89
N GLY A 22 -7.73 -3.78 -9.87
CA GLY A 22 -8.29 -4.44 -11.06
C GLY A 22 -7.92 -5.92 -11.23
N GLY A 23 -7.22 -6.54 -10.28
CA GLY A 23 -6.85 -7.96 -10.36
C GLY A 23 -5.88 -8.29 -11.51
N GLY A 24 -5.51 -9.55 -11.64
CA GLY A 24 -4.58 -10.05 -12.65
C GLY A 24 -3.23 -9.35 -12.65
N LYS A 25 -2.59 -9.33 -13.82
CA LYS A 25 -1.28 -8.67 -14.01
C LYS A 25 -1.35 -7.16 -13.76
N THR A 26 -2.45 -6.52 -14.17
CA THR A 26 -2.65 -5.08 -14.01
C THR A 26 -2.77 -4.71 -12.54
N GLY A 27 -3.61 -5.42 -11.79
CA GLY A 27 -3.80 -5.26 -10.36
C GLY A 27 -2.50 -5.46 -9.59
N PHE A 28 -1.74 -6.52 -9.89
CA PHE A 28 -0.44 -6.78 -9.27
C PHE A 28 0.54 -5.63 -9.46
N ILE A 29 0.79 -5.26 -10.73
CA ILE A 29 1.79 -4.23 -11.07
C ILE A 29 1.37 -2.88 -10.47
N ARG A 30 0.10 -2.50 -10.64
CA ARG A 30 -0.40 -1.21 -10.20
C ARG A 30 -0.44 -1.10 -8.69
N SER A 31 -1.02 -2.09 -8.00
CA SER A 31 -1.13 -2.14 -6.54
C SER A 31 0.25 -2.11 -5.89
N LEU A 32 1.17 -2.98 -6.31
CA LEU A 32 2.53 -3.03 -5.77
C LEU A 32 3.27 -1.70 -5.97
N ALA A 33 3.16 -1.10 -7.17
CA ALA A 33 3.79 0.17 -7.46
C ALA A 33 3.24 1.31 -6.59
N VAL A 34 1.92 1.42 -6.40
CA VAL A 34 1.35 2.47 -5.54
C VAL A 34 1.61 2.23 -4.06
N ASN A 35 1.61 0.98 -3.59
CA ASN A 35 1.95 0.67 -2.19
C ASN A 35 3.39 1.08 -1.87
N TYR A 36 4.34 0.74 -2.75
CA TYR A 36 5.74 1.14 -2.61
C TYR A 36 5.93 2.65 -2.75
N SER A 37 5.25 3.29 -3.70
CA SER A 37 5.33 4.75 -3.82
C SER A 37 4.80 5.44 -2.56
N GLY A 38 3.67 4.98 -2.02
CA GLY A 38 3.11 5.47 -0.76
C GLY A 38 4.08 5.34 0.41
N MET A 39 4.77 4.20 0.52
CA MET A 39 5.81 3.98 1.53
C MET A 39 6.94 5.03 1.42
N VAL A 40 7.41 5.32 0.20
CA VAL A 40 8.44 6.34 -0.04
C VAL A 40 7.95 7.72 0.36
N TRP A 41 6.71 8.10 0.02
CA TRP A 41 6.15 9.39 0.44
C TRP A 41 5.97 9.51 1.95
N ALA A 42 5.62 8.43 2.64
CA ALA A 42 5.57 8.41 4.10
C ALA A 42 6.95 8.61 4.73
N PHE A 43 7.99 7.97 4.19
CA PHE A 43 9.36 8.19 4.64
C PHE A 43 9.79 9.66 4.48
N LEU A 44 9.53 10.25 3.30
CA LEU A 44 9.85 11.66 3.05
C LEU A 44 9.04 12.60 3.95
N ALA A 45 7.78 12.28 4.23
CA ALA A 45 6.94 13.02 5.18
C ALA A 45 7.53 12.98 6.60
N ALA A 46 8.02 11.83 7.06
CA ALA A 46 8.65 11.68 8.36
C ALA A 46 9.96 12.49 8.46
N LEU A 47 10.78 12.49 7.40
CA LEU A 47 11.99 13.34 7.35
C LEU A 47 11.64 14.83 7.40
N ALA A 48 10.66 15.26 6.61
CA ALA A 48 10.19 16.65 6.61
C ALA A 48 9.60 17.06 7.96
N ALA A 49 8.88 16.15 8.65
CA ALA A 49 8.35 16.37 9.99
C ALA A 49 9.47 16.54 11.03
N GLY A 50 10.51 15.70 10.97
CA GLY A 50 11.69 15.83 11.83
C GLY A 50 12.42 17.15 11.62
N TRP A 51 12.59 17.57 10.36
CA TRP A 51 13.15 18.87 10.03
C TRP A 51 12.29 20.02 10.58
N LEU A 52 10.97 20.00 10.34
CA LEU A 52 10.05 21.03 10.83
C LEU A 52 10.12 21.16 12.35
N ALA A 53 10.06 20.04 13.08
CA ALA A 53 10.18 20.03 14.54
C ALA A 53 11.48 20.70 15.02
N SER A 54 12.60 20.44 14.33
CA SER A 54 13.91 21.00 14.70
C SER A 54 14.01 22.51 14.50
N VAL A 55 13.35 23.08 13.48
CA VAL A 55 13.47 24.51 13.15
C VAL A 55 12.38 25.38 13.79
N SER A 56 11.23 24.79 14.11
CA SER A 56 10.08 25.53 14.63
C SER A 56 9.85 25.36 16.14
N GLY A 57 10.55 24.44 16.80
CA GLY A 57 10.31 24.09 18.20
C GLY A 57 8.97 23.37 18.44
N LEU A 58 8.31 22.89 17.38
CA LEU A 58 7.08 22.10 17.50
C LEU A 58 7.39 20.70 18.02
N SER A 59 6.43 20.10 18.73
CA SER A 59 6.54 18.67 19.06
C SER A 59 6.50 17.83 17.78
N THR A 60 7.20 16.69 17.79
CA THR A 60 7.23 15.74 16.66
C THR A 60 5.83 15.32 16.22
N PHE A 61 4.89 15.22 17.18
CA PHE A 61 3.49 14.91 16.89
C PHE A 61 2.85 15.97 15.97
N TRP A 62 2.90 17.25 16.35
CA TRP A 62 2.30 18.32 15.56
C TRP A 62 3.03 18.56 14.24
N ALA A 63 4.36 18.45 14.23
CA ALA A 63 5.14 18.53 13.01
C ALA A 63 4.75 17.43 12.00
N SER A 64 4.47 16.21 12.48
CA SER A 64 4.00 15.10 11.64
C SER A 64 2.59 15.33 11.10
N VAL A 65 1.68 15.86 11.92
CA VAL A 65 0.32 16.23 11.48
C VAL A 65 0.38 17.26 10.34
N ILE A 66 1.18 18.32 10.53
CA ILE A 66 1.36 19.38 9.53
C ILE A 66 1.96 18.82 8.25
N MET A 67 3.05 18.04 8.35
CA MET A 67 3.75 17.52 7.19
C MET A 67 2.97 16.43 6.44
N THR A 68 2.01 15.75 7.07
CA THR A 68 1.19 14.78 6.34
C THR A 68 0.35 15.44 5.22
N VAL A 69 -0.03 16.72 5.38
CA VAL A 69 -0.85 17.47 4.40
C VAL A 69 -0.18 17.61 3.03
N PRO A 70 1.01 18.24 2.89
CA PRO A 70 1.66 18.37 1.59
C PRO A 70 1.99 17.03 0.94
N PHE A 71 2.39 16.02 1.73
CA PHE A 71 2.69 14.70 1.17
C PHE A 71 1.43 13.95 0.72
N SER A 72 0.29 14.16 1.38
CA SER A 72 -1.00 13.67 0.89
C SER A 72 -1.37 14.31 -0.44
N ALA A 73 -1.10 15.60 -0.61
CA ALA A 73 -1.29 16.28 -1.90
C ALA A 73 -0.37 15.70 -2.99
N VAL A 74 0.86 15.33 -2.65
CA VAL A 74 1.79 14.65 -3.57
C VAL A 74 1.27 13.26 -3.96
N VAL A 75 0.70 12.50 -3.03
CA VAL A 75 0.07 11.19 -3.32
C VAL A 75 -1.13 11.33 -4.28
N VAL A 76 -1.92 12.39 -4.13
CA VAL A 76 -3.00 12.68 -5.09
C VAL A 76 -2.42 13.11 -6.44
N TRP A 77 -1.40 13.98 -6.44
CA TRP A 77 -0.75 14.46 -7.65
C TRP A 77 -0.09 13.34 -8.47
N GLN A 78 0.62 12.40 -7.84
CA GLN A 78 1.20 11.25 -8.54
C GLN A 78 0.13 10.37 -9.20
N GLY A 79 -1.13 10.47 -8.74
CA GLY A 79 -2.28 9.79 -9.32
C GLY A 79 -2.50 10.12 -10.81
N ARG A 80 -1.90 11.20 -11.31
CA ARG A 80 -1.92 11.53 -12.75
C ARG A 80 -1.13 10.54 -13.62
N PHE A 81 -0.24 9.75 -13.04
CA PHE A 81 0.56 8.77 -13.78
C PHE A 81 -0.18 7.44 -13.87
N GLY A 82 -0.19 6.79 -15.05
CA GLY A 82 -0.95 5.57 -15.29
C GLY A 82 -0.63 4.41 -14.32
N LEU A 83 0.65 4.24 -13.98
CA LEU A 83 1.08 3.22 -13.03
C LEU A 83 0.66 3.55 -11.58
N LEU A 84 0.55 4.84 -11.25
CA LEU A 84 0.32 5.31 -9.88
C LEU A 84 -1.10 5.86 -9.65
N SER A 85 -2.01 5.68 -10.60
CA SER A 85 -3.35 6.29 -10.57
C SER A 85 -4.31 5.67 -9.56
N PHE A 86 -3.96 4.52 -8.98
CA PHE A 86 -4.71 3.97 -7.87
C PHE A 86 -4.35 4.69 -6.57
N ILE A 87 -4.84 5.94 -6.44
CA ILE A 87 -4.56 6.84 -5.31
C ILE A 87 -4.80 6.18 -3.94
N PRO A 88 -5.89 5.41 -3.71
CA PRO A 88 -6.08 4.73 -2.43
C PRO A 88 -4.91 3.83 -2.04
N GLY A 89 -4.30 3.12 -3.00
CA GLY A 89 -3.15 2.25 -2.72
C GLY A 89 -1.90 3.01 -2.28
N GLY A 90 -1.75 4.27 -2.70
CA GLY A 90 -0.70 5.17 -2.18
C GLY A 90 -0.93 5.56 -0.72
N PHE A 91 -2.15 5.90 -0.34
CA PHE A 91 -2.50 6.19 1.06
C PHE A 91 -2.40 4.96 1.97
N LEU A 92 -2.75 3.78 1.47
CA LEU A 92 -2.52 2.52 2.16
C LEU A 92 -1.01 2.28 2.38
N GLY A 93 -0.21 2.54 1.34
CA GLY A 93 1.25 2.50 1.39
C GLY A 93 1.81 3.36 2.53
N MET A 94 1.37 4.62 2.60
CA MET A 94 1.80 5.55 3.65
C MET A 94 1.40 5.08 5.04
N THR A 95 0.11 4.77 5.22
CA THR A 95 -0.47 4.42 6.52
C THR A 95 0.21 3.19 7.12
N LEU A 96 0.43 2.16 6.30
CA LEU A 96 1.02 0.91 6.76
C LEU A 96 2.52 1.03 7.05
N PHE A 97 3.22 1.90 6.31
CA PHE A 97 4.61 2.20 6.63
C PHE A 97 4.73 2.92 7.98
N PHE A 98 3.87 3.91 8.25
CA PHE A 98 3.82 4.56 9.56
C PHE A 98 3.44 3.58 10.67
N ALA A 99 2.43 2.74 10.44
CA ALA A 99 1.99 1.73 11.41
C ALA A 99 3.10 0.73 11.76
N SER A 100 3.94 0.36 10.78
CA SER A 100 5.11 -0.51 10.99
C SER A 100 6.25 0.14 11.79
N GLY A 101 6.11 1.41 12.20
CA GLY A 101 7.19 2.18 12.79
C GLY A 101 8.29 2.51 11.78
N MET A 102 7.92 2.69 10.50
CA MET A 102 8.85 2.90 9.38
C MET A 102 9.81 1.73 9.15
N ASN A 103 9.36 0.50 9.42
CA ASN A 103 10.11 -0.72 9.15
C ASN A 103 10.03 -1.08 7.67
N TRP A 104 11.08 -0.71 6.92
CA TRP A 104 11.21 -0.95 5.49
C TRP A 104 11.07 -2.42 5.12
N THR A 105 11.79 -3.30 5.80
CA THR A 105 11.84 -4.72 5.46
C THR A 105 10.45 -5.35 5.59
N VAL A 106 9.78 -5.14 6.71
CA VAL A 106 8.45 -5.73 6.94
C VAL A 106 7.42 -5.15 5.99
N THR A 107 7.48 -3.85 5.72
CA THR A 107 6.52 -3.20 4.82
C THR A 107 6.71 -3.65 3.37
N LEU A 108 7.96 -3.72 2.89
CA LEU A 108 8.28 -4.20 1.55
C LEU A 108 7.84 -5.65 1.33
N LEU A 109 8.18 -6.52 2.29
CA LEU A 109 7.82 -7.94 2.25
C LEU A 109 6.32 -8.14 2.38
N GLY A 110 5.64 -7.38 3.25
CA GLY A 110 4.19 -7.45 3.43
C GLY A 110 3.45 -7.08 2.15
N PHE A 111 3.82 -5.97 1.50
CA PHE A 111 3.21 -5.58 0.24
C PHE A 111 3.46 -6.59 -0.87
N LEU A 112 4.68 -7.11 -0.99
CA LEU A 112 4.99 -8.14 -1.99
C LEU A 112 4.17 -9.42 -1.74
N ALA A 113 4.21 -9.92 -0.50
CA ALA A 113 3.50 -11.13 -0.11
C ALA A 113 1.99 -10.99 -0.33
N GLY A 114 1.39 -9.86 0.06
CA GLY A 114 -0.03 -9.59 -0.14
C GLY A 114 -0.44 -9.59 -1.61
N ASN A 115 0.32 -8.90 -2.47
CA ASN A 115 0.06 -8.88 -3.90
C ASN A 115 0.26 -10.28 -4.55
N CYS A 116 1.27 -11.05 -4.12
CA CYS A 116 1.47 -12.43 -4.57
C CYS A 116 0.30 -13.35 -4.16
N VAL A 117 -0.17 -13.24 -2.92
CA VAL A 117 -1.36 -13.95 -2.44
C VAL A 117 -2.59 -13.55 -3.25
N GLY A 118 -2.69 -12.29 -3.67
CA GLY A 118 -3.73 -11.81 -4.59
C GLY A 118 -3.79 -12.59 -5.90
N ILE A 119 -2.65 -12.73 -6.59
CA ILE A 119 -2.55 -13.53 -7.82
C ILE A 119 -2.95 -14.99 -7.57
N ILE A 120 -2.41 -15.61 -6.51
CA ILE A 120 -2.69 -17.02 -6.19
C ILE A 120 -4.19 -17.22 -5.90
N SER A 121 -4.79 -16.29 -5.16
CA SER A 121 -6.21 -16.31 -4.82
C SER A 121 -7.10 -16.18 -6.06
N GLU A 122 -6.76 -15.27 -6.98
CA GLU A 122 -7.55 -15.06 -8.20
C GLU A 122 -7.49 -16.29 -9.10
N TYR A 123 -6.29 -16.84 -9.31
CA TYR A 123 -6.10 -18.08 -10.08
C TYR A 123 -6.85 -19.26 -9.45
N GLY A 124 -6.74 -19.43 -8.13
CA GLY A 124 -7.46 -20.48 -7.40
C GLY A 124 -8.97 -20.32 -7.51
N GLY A 125 -9.47 -19.08 -7.40
CA GLY A 125 -10.89 -18.75 -7.54
C GLY A 125 -11.43 -19.05 -8.93
N GLN A 126 -10.68 -18.73 -9.99
CA GLN A 126 -11.03 -19.08 -11.37
C GLN A 126 -11.13 -20.59 -11.57
N LYS A 127 -10.12 -21.35 -11.10
CA LYS A 127 -10.12 -22.82 -11.22
C LYS A 127 -11.27 -23.47 -10.47
N LEU A 128 -11.59 -22.97 -9.28
CA LEU A 128 -12.73 -23.45 -8.52
C LEU A 128 -14.06 -23.13 -9.22
N SER A 129 -14.18 -21.93 -9.79
CA SER A 129 -15.36 -21.52 -10.56
C SER A 129 -15.54 -22.39 -11.81
N GLU A 130 -14.47 -22.67 -12.57
CA GLU A 130 -14.51 -23.59 -13.72
C GLU A 130 -14.96 -25.00 -13.32
N ALA A 131 -14.51 -25.50 -12.17
CA ALA A 131 -14.85 -26.85 -11.69
C ALA A 131 -16.27 -26.97 -11.13
N THR A 132 -16.88 -25.85 -10.70
CA THR A 132 -18.18 -25.83 -10.01
C THR A 132 -19.32 -25.23 -10.85
N THR A 133 -19.00 -24.57 -11.97
CA THR A 133 -20.01 -24.09 -12.91
C THR A 133 -20.72 -25.30 -13.53
N LYS A 134 -22.01 -25.47 -13.19
CA LYS A 134 -22.87 -26.48 -13.81
C LYS A 134 -22.87 -26.26 -15.32
N ARG A 135 -22.69 -27.34 -16.10
CA ARG A 135 -23.11 -27.35 -17.50
C ARG A 135 -24.62 -27.18 -17.50
N ASP A 136 -25.10 -25.96 -17.73
CA ASP A 136 -26.49 -25.76 -18.12
C ASP A 136 -26.65 -26.48 -19.45
N GLY A 137 -27.32 -27.63 -19.39
CA GLY A 137 -27.47 -28.54 -20.51
C GLY A 137 -28.32 -27.93 -21.61
N TYR A 138 -27.76 -27.92 -22.82
CA TYR A 138 -28.44 -28.08 -24.10
C TYR A 138 -27.53 -28.89 -25.01
#